data_AF-A0A2U3LME8-F1
#
_entry.id   AF-A0A2U3LME8-F1
#
_cell.length_a   1.000
_cell.length_b   1.000
_cell.length_c   1.000
_cell.angle_alpha   90.00
_cell.angle_beta   90.00
_cell.angle_gamma   90.00
#
_symmetry.space_group_name_H-M   'P 1'
#
loop_
_entity.id
_entity.type
_entity.pdbx_description
1 polymer ?
#
loop_
_entity_poly.entity_id
_entity_poly.type
_entity_poly.pdbx_seq_one_letter_code
_entity_poly.pdbx_strand_id
1 'polypeptide(L)' 'MIKPSLLFEIRKERLRTMGLQQSTSYANMERIIEELDYGQAIMRKIGCPIIDVTNKATEETAVRVMEIYRKGVNK' A
#
# COMPACT_ATOMS: atom_id res chain seq x y z
N MET A 1 0.00 4.33 1.08
CA MET A 1 -1.07 3.75 0.26
C MET A 1 -0.52 3.33 -1.08
N ILE A 2 -1.01 2.25 -1.66
CA ILE A 2 -0.62 1.75 -2.98
C ILE A 2 -1.86 1.77 -3.88
N LYS A 3 -1.70 2.03 -5.18
CA LYS A 3 -2.81 1.95 -6.14
C LYS A 3 -3.33 0.50 -6.22
N PRO A 4 -4.66 0.28 -6.15
CA PRO A 4 -5.27 -1.04 -6.23
C PRO A 4 -4.80 -1.85 -7.45
N SER A 5 -4.71 -1.22 -8.63
CA SER A 5 -4.27 -1.87 -9.86
C SER A 5 -2.84 -2.38 -9.82
N LEU A 6 -1.91 -1.60 -9.24
CA LEU A 6 -0.52 -2.04 -9.07
C LEU A 6 -0.43 -3.19 -8.07
N LEU A 7 -1.17 -3.12 -6.96
CA LEU A 7 -1.19 -4.19 -5.95
C LEU A 7 -1.77 -5.49 -6.53
N PHE A 8 -2.81 -5.39 -7.36
CA PHE A 8 -3.38 -6.53 -8.08
C PHE A 8 -2.33 -7.21 -8.96
N GLU A 9 -1.61 -6.47 -9.79
CA GLU A 9 -0.57 -7.05 -10.66
C GLU A 9 0.56 -7.70 -9.84
N ILE A 10 1.00 -7.06 -8.74
CA ILE A 10 2.00 -7.65 -7.83
C ILE A 10 1.50 -8.96 -7.22
N ARG A 11 0.25 -9.00 -6.75
CA ARG A 11 -0.33 -10.22 -6.16
C ARG A 11 -0.52 -11.32 -7.19
N LYS A 12 -0.96 -10.98 -8.40
CA LYS A 12 -1.11 -11.90 -9.53
C LYS A 12 0.24 -12.51 -9.92
N GLU A 13 1.28 -11.70 -10.01
CA GLU A 13 2.63 -12.20 -10.34
C GLU A 13 3.17 -13.12 -9.23
N ARG A 14 2.96 -12.76 -7.96
CA ARG A 14 3.32 -13.64 -6.82
C ARG A 14 2.62 -15.00 -6.88
N LEU A 15 1.33 -15.04 -7.20
CA LEU A 15 0.60 -16.30 -7.36
C LEU A 15 1.20 -17.15 -8.48
N ARG A 16 1.54 -16.52 -9.61
CA ARG A 16 2.20 -17.16 -10.74
C ARG A 16 3.55 -17.76 -10.32
N THR A 17 4.38 -17.02 -9.60
CA THR A 17 5.67 -17.51 -9.09
C THR A 17 5.51 -18.68 -8.11
N MET A 18 4.41 -18.72 -7.36
CA MET A 18 4.10 -19.79 -6.40
C MET A 18 3.47 -21.04 -7.03
N GLY A 19 3.23 -21.06 -8.35
CA GLY A 19 2.58 -22.18 -9.04
C GLY A 19 1.10 -22.36 -8.69
N LEU A 20 0.47 -21.34 -8.08
CA LEU A 20 -0.94 -21.34 -7.71
C LEU A 20 -1.78 -20.77 -8.85
N GLN A 21 -2.93 -21.38 -9.16
CA GLN A 21 -3.85 -20.87 -10.17
C GLN A 21 -4.46 -19.52 -9.73
N GLN A 22 -4.79 -18.68 -10.72
CA GLN A 22 -5.36 -17.33 -10.53
C GLN A 22 -6.73 -17.32 -9.82
N SER A 23 -7.32 -18.47 -9.51
CA SER A 23 -8.63 -18.61 -8.86
C SER A 23 -8.64 -18.28 -7.35
N THR A 24 -7.59 -17.65 -6.81
CA THR A 24 -7.50 -17.36 -5.38
C THR A 24 -8.04 -15.97 -5.07
N SER A 25 -8.83 -15.87 -3.99
CA SER A 25 -9.34 -14.60 -3.43
C SER A 25 -8.22 -13.57 -3.14
N TYR A 26 -6.95 -14.02 -3.13
CA TYR A 26 -5.77 -13.19 -2.90
C TYR A 26 -5.58 -12.08 -3.96
N ALA A 27 -5.90 -12.35 -5.23
CA ALA A 27 -5.86 -11.36 -6.32
C ALA A 27 -7.27 -10.98 -6.79
N ASN A 28 -8.23 -10.82 -5.88
CA ASN A 28 -9.54 -10.24 -6.20
C ASN A 28 -9.48 -8.71 -6.04
N MET A 29 -9.94 -7.98 -7.06
CA MET A 29 -9.89 -6.52 -7.10
C MET A 29 -10.80 -5.85 -6.06
N GLU A 30 -12.03 -6.36 -5.88
CA GLU A 30 -13.00 -5.82 -4.91
C GLU A 30 -12.44 -5.93 -3.49
N ARG A 31 -11.91 -7.09 -3.14
CA ARG A 31 -11.24 -7.35 -1.86
C ARG A 31 -10.04 -6.44 -1.65
N ILE A 32 -9.23 -6.21 -2.68
CA ILE A 32 -8.10 -5.28 -2.60
C ILE A 32 -8.60 -3.87 -2.28
N ILE A 33 -9.67 -3.40 -2.92
CA ILE A 33 -10.25 -2.08 -2.64
C ILE A 33 -10.75 -2.02 -1.18
N GLU A 34 -11.48 -3.03 -0.72
CA GLU A 34 -11.97 -3.11 0.66
C GLU A 34 -10.83 -3.08 1.69
N GLU A 35 -9.75 -3.85 1.48
CA GLU A 35 -8.58 -3.88 2.35
C GLU A 35 -7.89 -2.50 2.42
N LEU A 36 -7.76 -1.83 1.27
CA LEU A 36 -7.16 -0.50 1.18
C LEU A 36 -8.05 0.55 1.86
N ASP A 37 -9.36 0.53 1.64
CA ASP A 37 -10.30 1.47 2.26
C ASP A 37 -10.34 1.32 3.78
N TYR A 38 -10.37 0.07 4.27
CA TYR A 38 -10.30 -0.24 5.69
C TYR A 38 -9.01 0.32 6.32
N GLY A 39 -7.86 0.08 5.68
CA GLY A 39 -6.58 0.61 6.14
C GLY A 39 -6.57 2.14 6.18
N GLN A 40 -7.06 2.81 5.14
CA GLN A 40 -7.13 4.27 5.12
C GLN A 40 -8.06 4.83 6.19
N ALA A 41 -9.19 4.17 6.45
CA ALA A 41 -10.13 4.60 7.49
C ALA A 41 -9.44 4.61 8.86
N ILE A 42 -8.66 3.58 9.18
CA ILE A 42 -7.86 3.53 10.43
C ILE A 42 -6.82 4.65 10.45
N MET A 43 -6.03 4.78 9.38
CA MET A 43 -4.98 5.79 9.28
C MET A 43 -5.52 7.22 9.45
N ARG A 44 -6.67 7.51 8.83
CA ARG A 44 -7.38 8.79 9.00
C ARG A 44 -7.88 8.98 10.43
N LYS A 45 -8.45 7.94 11.04
CA LYS A 45 -8.97 7.98 12.42
C LYS A 45 -7.87 8.32 13.43
N ILE A 46 -6.66 7.79 13.25
CA ILE A 46 -5.52 8.08 14.14
C ILE A 46 -4.75 9.36 13.76
N GLY A 47 -5.11 10.01 12.65
CA GLY A 47 -4.46 11.23 12.17
C GLY A 47 -3.03 11.01 11.65
N CYS A 48 -2.65 9.80 11.26
CA CYS A 48 -1.31 9.54 10.75
C CYS A 48 -1.17 9.98 9.29
N PRO A 49 0.01 10.51 8.89
CA PRO A 49 0.29 10.83 7.49
C PRO A 49 0.22 9.60 6.58
N ILE A 50 -0.53 9.70 5.48
CA ILE A 50 -0.66 8.63 4.48
C ILE A 50 0.26 8.95 3.30
N ILE A 51 1.28 8.13 3.09
CA ILE A 51 2.26 8.30 2.00
C ILE A 51 1.90 7.38 0.84
N ASP A 52 1.70 7.90 -0.38
CA ASP A 52 1.57 7.07 -1.58
C ASP A 52 2.93 6.45 -1.96
N VAL A 53 2.98 5.12 -2.06
CA VAL A 53 4.18 4.34 -2.37
C VAL A 53 4.11 3.70 -3.77
N THR A 54 3.10 4.05 -4.56
CA THR A 54 2.90 3.49 -5.90
C THR A 54 4.05 3.86 -6.82
N ASN A 55 4.76 2.86 -7.36
CA ASN A 55 5.94 3.04 -8.22
C ASN A 55 7.04 3.90 -7.57
N LYS A 56 7.11 3.92 -6.23
CA LYS A 56 8.13 4.65 -5.48
C LYS A 56 9.24 3.70 -5.05
N ALA A 57 10.47 4.18 -5.13
CA ALA A 57 11.61 3.46 -4.57
C ALA A 57 11.52 3.45 -3.03
N THR A 58 12.15 2.45 -2.41
CA THR A 58 12.22 2.35 -0.95
C THR A 58 12.93 3.56 -0.36
N GLU A 59 14.01 4.02 -1.01
CA GLU A 59 14.80 5.20 -0.62
C GLU A 59 13.94 6.47 -0.66
N GLU A 60 13.16 6.68 -1.73
CA GLU A 60 12.29 7.85 -1.86
C GLU A 60 11.20 7.87 -0.79
N THR A 61 10.62 6.70 -0.50
CA THR A 61 9.63 6.54 0.56
C THR A 61 10.24 6.82 1.94
N ALA A 62 11.45 6.35 2.19
CA ALA A 62 12.17 6.61 3.44
C ALA A 62 12.46 8.11 3.63
N VAL A 63 12.89 8.81 2.58
CA VAL A 63 13.08 10.27 2.61
C VAL A 63 11.78 10.96 3.02
N ARG A 64 10.64 10.57 2.42
CA ARG A 64 9.32 11.13 2.75
C ARG A 64 8.95 10.93 4.22
N VAL A 65 9.19 9.74 4.76
CA VAL A 65 8.96 9.43 6.18
C VAL A 65 9.83 10.33 7.08
N MET A 66 11.11 10.50 6.74
CA MET A 66 12.02 11.36 7.49
C MET A 66 11.63 12.83 7.44
N GLU A 67 11.14 13.34 6.31
CA GLU A 67 10.61 14.70 6.19
C GLU A 67 9.42 14.94 7.12
N ILE A 68 8.48 13.99 7.15
CA ILE A 68 7.29 14.04 8.00
C ILE A 68 7.69 14.01 9.47
N TYR A 69 8.60 13.11 9.84
CA TYR A 69 9.12 12.99 11.21
C TYR A 69 9.77 14.30 11.66
N ARG A 70 10.67 14.88 10.85
CA ARG A 70 11.35 16.15 11.17
C ARG A 70 10.37 17.31 11.32
N LYS A 71 9.32 17.39 10.50
CA LYS A 71 8.27 18.42 10.62
C LYS A 71 7.46 18.27 11.90
N GLY A 72 7.25 17.04 12.37
CA GLY A 72 6.57 16.77 13.64
C GLY A 72 7.40 17.09 14.88
N VAL A 73 8.74 16.94 14.80
CA VAL A 73 9.67 17.26 15.91
C VAL A 73 9.87 18.77 16.09
N ASN A 74 9.77 19.57 15.02
CA ASN A 74 9.96 21.02 15.05
C ASN A 74 8.68 21.81 15.39
N LYS A 75 7.67 21.14 15.96
CA LYS A 75 6.37 21.71 16.32
C LYS A 75 6.14 21.54 17.82
#